data_AF-A0A0D6NNA1-F1
#
_entry.id   AF-A0A0D6NNA1-F1
#
_cell.length_a   1.000
_cell.length_b   1.000
_cell.length_c   1.000
_cell.angle_alpha   90.00
_cell.angle_beta   90.00
_cell.angle_gamma   90.00
#
_symmetry.space_group_name_H-M   'P 1'
#
loop_
_entity.id
_entity.type
_entity.pdbx_description
1 polymer ?
#
loop_
_entity_poly.entity_id
_entity_poly.type
_entity_poly.pdbx_seq_one_letter_code
_entity_poly.pdbx_strand_id
1 'polypeptide(L)'
;MKDILENRSKSLEKRPMQMTESVTRDAQTMARTIVKTFGVGLGVKEIIHRLASALKISDRQAKSIYYGEPITITAQLFMRMLAVYQANLGRLQKKAEHEAAVYRALNDEWESKWGNSFCGGELLSLESARAEHCAAHSTSESLLNG
;
A
#
# COMPACT_ATOMS: atom_id res chain seq x y z
N MET A 1 24.27 27.41 -26.25
CA MET A 1 23.82 26.00 -26.43
C MET A 1 24.91 24.99 -26.08
N LYS A 2 26.19 25.26 -26.41
CA LYS A 2 27.35 24.45 -25.96
C LYS A 2 27.49 24.38 -24.42
N ASP A 3 27.32 25.50 -23.72
CA ASP A 3 27.49 25.54 -22.25
C ASP A 3 26.43 24.74 -21.48
N ILE A 4 25.22 24.61 -22.05
CA ILE A 4 24.14 23.79 -21.47
C ILE A 4 24.49 22.30 -21.59
N LEU A 5 25.04 21.90 -22.74
CA LEU A 5 25.50 20.53 -22.98
C LEU A 5 26.72 20.21 -22.12
N GLU A 6 27.63 21.16 -21.95
CA GLU A 6 28.83 21.00 -21.14
C GLU A 6 28.51 20.92 -19.64
N ASN A 7 27.56 21.72 -19.15
CA ASN A 7 27.06 21.61 -17.77
C ASN A 7 26.30 20.31 -17.54
N ARG A 8 25.53 19.81 -18.52
CA ARG A 8 24.88 18.50 -18.44
C ARG A 8 25.90 17.36 -18.44
N SER A 9 26.94 17.45 -19.27
CA SER A 9 28.06 16.49 -19.29
C SER A 9 28.78 16.44 -17.94
N LYS A 10 29.18 17.59 -17.42
CA LYS A 10 29.85 17.71 -16.11
C LYS A 10 28.97 17.25 -14.94
N SER A 11 27.65 17.40 -15.05
CA SER A 11 26.69 16.89 -14.07
C SER A 11 26.52 15.36 -14.15
N LEU A 12 26.63 14.77 -15.35
CA LEU A 12 26.57 13.32 -15.54
C LEU A 12 27.88 12.62 -15.11
N GLU A 13 29.04 13.23 -15.36
CA GLU A 13 30.35 12.71 -14.91
C GLU A 13 30.51 12.73 -13.38
N LYS A 14 29.90 13.71 -12.69
CA LYS A 14 29.95 13.81 -11.22
C LYS A 14 28.98 12.90 -10.48
N ARG A 15 28.04 12.24 -11.19
CA ARG A 15 27.27 11.19 -10.56
C ARG A 15 28.23 10.01 -10.36
N PRO A 16 28.45 9.54 -9.11
CA PRO A 16 29.13 8.27 -8.95
C PRO A 16 28.39 7.30 -9.85
N MET A 17 29.14 6.70 -10.75
CA MET A 17 28.69 5.72 -11.71
C MET A 17 27.85 4.71 -10.89
N GLN A 18 26.53 4.85 -10.88
CA GLN A 18 25.59 3.95 -10.17
C GLN A 18 25.55 2.67 -11.01
N MET A 19 26.70 2.01 -11.05
CA MET A 19 27.14 1.13 -12.12
C MET A 19 26.74 -0.27 -11.78
N THR A 20 25.75 -0.79 -12.48
CA THR A 20 25.39 -2.21 -12.55
C THR A 20 24.82 -2.85 -11.27
N GLU A 21 25.40 -2.63 -10.09
CA GLU A 21 24.93 -3.22 -8.82
C GLU A 21 23.59 -2.63 -8.35
N SER A 22 23.42 -1.31 -8.46
CA SER A 22 22.13 -0.66 -8.19
C SER A 22 21.06 -1.11 -9.17
N VAL A 23 21.39 -1.14 -10.47
CA VAL A 23 20.47 -1.54 -11.54
C VAL A 23 20.05 -3.00 -11.40
N THR A 24 20.97 -3.88 -11.02
CA THR A 24 20.67 -5.30 -10.75
C THR A 24 19.81 -5.46 -9.51
N ARG A 25 20.08 -4.70 -8.44
CA ARG A 25 19.23 -4.69 -7.24
C ARG A 25 17.82 -4.18 -7.52
N ASP A 26 17.68 -3.13 -8.31
CA ASP A 26 16.39 -2.57 -8.72
C ASP A 26 15.61 -3.56 -9.58
N ALA A 27 16.28 -4.20 -10.54
CA ALA A 27 15.70 -5.25 -11.37
C ALA A 27 15.24 -6.47 -10.56
N GLN A 28 16.04 -6.91 -9.57
CA GLN A 28 15.65 -7.97 -8.64
C GLN A 28 14.42 -7.58 -7.83
N THR A 29 14.36 -6.33 -7.36
CA THR A 29 13.21 -5.81 -6.59
C THR A 29 11.95 -5.76 -7.44
N MET A 30 12.06 -5.28 -8.68
CA MET A 30 10.96 -5.29 -9.65
C MET A 30 10.49 -6.72 -9.95
N ALA A 31 11.43 -7.65 -10.21
CA ALA A 31 11.10 -9.05 -10.48
C ALA A 31 10.38 -9.71 -9.30
N ARG A 32 10.85 -9.50 -8.06
CA ARG A 32 10.17 -10.01 -6.85
C ARG A 32 8.76 -9.45 -6.71
N THR A 33 8.56 -8.17 -7.02
CA THR A 33 7.24 -7.56 -6.98
C THR A 33 6.32 -8.13 -8.06
N ILE A 34 6.84 -8.37 -9.26
CA ILE A 34 6.09 -9.04 -10.34
C ILE A 34 5.69 -10.45 -9.90
N VAL A 35 6.60 -11.24 -9.33
CA VAL A 35 6.31 -12.60 -8.86
C VAL A 35 5.19 -12.62 -7.82
N LYS A 36 5.16 -11.67 -6.88
CA LYS A 36 4.08 -11.56 -5.88
C LYS A 36 2.69 -11.42 -6.50
N THR A 37 2.59 -10.92 -7.73
CA THR A 37 1.30 -10.77 -8.42
C THR A 37 0.78 -12.05 -9.06
N PHE A 38 1.58 -13.10 -9.17
CA PHE A 38 1.17 -14.33 -9.85
C PHE A 38 0.17 -15.19 -9.05
N GLY A 39 0.06 -14.96 -7.74
CA GLY A 39 -0.85 -15.69 -6.85
C GLY A 39 -0.11 -16.50 -5.79
N VAL A 40 -0.84 -16.87 -4.74
CA VAL A 40 -0.31 -17.65 -3.60
C VAL A 40 -0.33 -19.15 -3.97
N GLY A 41 0.68 -19.91 -3.52
CA GLY A 41 0.72 -21.37 -3.70
C GLY A 41 1.37 -21.86 -5.00
N LEU A 42 1.97 -20.98 -5.80
CA LEU A 42 2.70 -21.38 -6.99
C LEU A 42 4.06 -22.00 -6.66
N GLY A 43 4.38 -23.11 -7.33
CA GLY A 43 5.71 -23.72 -7.25
C GLY A 43 6.77 -22.85 -7.92
N VAL A 44 8.02 -22.94 -7.44
CA VAL A 44 9.14 -22.11 -7.93
C VAL A 44 9.36 -22.25 -9.45
N LYS A 45 9.21 -23.46 -10.00
CA LYS A 45 9.33 -23.70 -11.45
C LYS A 45 8.29 -22.92 -12.25
N GLU A 46 7.05 -22.88 -11.76
CA GLU A 46 5.98 -22.15 -12.43
C GLU A 46 6.17 -20.63 -12.31
N ILE A 47 6.64 -20.16 -11.15
CA ILE A 47 7.04 -18.76 -10.96
C ILE A 47 8.10 -18.34 -11.99
N ILE A 48 9.15 -19.15 -12.15
CA ILE A 48 10.24 -18.87 -13.11
C ILE A 48 9.69 -18.84 -14.54
N HIS A 49 8.86 -19.81 -14.91
CA HIS A 49 8.30 -19.89 -16.26
C HIS A 49 7.37 -18.70 -16.58
N ARG A 50 6.53 -18.29 -15.62
CA ARG A 50 5.67 -17.12 -15.75
C ARG A 50 6.48 -15.83 -15.82
N LEU A 51 7.56 -15.72 -15.04
CA LEU A 51 8.48 -14.58 -15.07
C LEU A 51 9.20 -14.50 -16.42
N ALA A 52 9.68 -15.63 -16.94
CA ALA A 52 10.32 -15.73 -18.24
C ALA A 52 9.36 -15.30 -19.37
N SER A 53 8.12 -15.78 -19.31
CA SER A 53 7.06 -15.42 -20.26
C SER A 53 6.71 -13.93 -20.21
N ALA A 54 6.55 -13.37 -19.00
CA ALA A 54 6.21 -11.97 -18.81
C ALA A 54 7.32 -11.02 -19.32
N LEU A 55 8.58 -11.38 -19.09
CA LEU A 55 9.73 -10.56 -19.48
C LEU A 55 10.25 -10.89 -20.90
N LYS A 56 9.70 -11.92 -21.54
CA LYS A 56 10.15 -12.46 -22.83
C LYS A 56 11.66 -12.77 -22.82
N ILE A 57 12.08 -13.55 -21.84
CA ILE A 57 13.46 -14.01 -21.62
C ILE A 57 13.50 -15.53 -21.46
N SER A 58 14.71 -16.09 -21.44
CA SER A 58 14.88 -17.52 -21.15
C SER A 58 14.61 -17.85 -19.68
N ASP A 59 14.16 -19.08 -19.40
CA ASP A 59 14.00 -19.60 -18.04
C ASP A 59 15.29 -19.52 -17.22
N ARG A 60 16.46 -19.68 -17.86
CA ARG A 60 17.77 -19.51 -17.21
C ARG A 60 17.98 -18.08 -16.72
N GLN A 61 17.69 -17.09 -17.56
CA GLN A 61 17.81 -15.67 -17.16
C GLN A 61 16.79 -15.32 -16.08
N ALA A 62 15.54 -15.78 -16.22
CA ALA A 62 14.51 -15.59 -15.21
C ALA A 62 14.91 -16.20 -13.86
N LYS A 63 15.51 -17.40 -13.87
CA LYS A 63 16.07 -18.05 -12.68
C LYS A 63 17.17 -17.21 -12.05
N SER A 64 18.15 -16.73 -12.83
CA SER A 64 19.23 -15.90 -12.30
C SER A 64 18.72 -14.60 -11.69
N ILE A 65 17.72 -13.95 -12.30
CA ILE A 65 17.06 -12.76 -11.72
C ILE A 65 16.34 -13.11 -10.42
N TYR A 66 15.60 -14.23 -10.40
CA TYR A 66 14.81 -14.65 -9.25
C TYR A 66 15.67 -14.94 -8.02
N TYR A 67 16.76 -15.70 -8.21
CA TYR A 67 17.71 -16.03 -7.14
C TYR A 67 18.71 -14.92 -6.83
N GLY A 68 18.76 -13.87 -7.65
CA GLY A 68 19.71 -12.77 -7.50
C GLY A 68 21.14 -13.18 -7.83
N GLU A 69 21.31 -14.15 -8.73
CA GLU A 69 22.62 -14.49 -9.29
C GLU A 69 23.20 -13.29 -10.06
N PRO A 70 24.53 -13.22 -10.24
CA PRO A 70 25.14 -12.20 -11.08
C PRO A 70 24.69 -12.38 -12.53
N ILE A 71 23.97 -11.39 -13.08
CA ILE A 71 23.53 -11.37 -14.47
C ILE A 71 23.75 -9.97 -15.05
N THR A 72 24.21 -9.93 -16.31
CA THR A 72 24.20 -8.71 -17.11
C THR A 72 22.78 -8.36 -17.53
N ILE A 73 22.23 -7.29 -16.99
CA ILE A 73 20.90 -6.79 -17.36
C ILE A 73 21.06 -5.79 -18.50
N THR A 74 20.56 -6.14 -19.68
CA THR A 74 20.54 -5.22 -20.81
C THR A 74 19.49 -4.13 -20.58
N ALA A 75 19.71 -2.96 -21.19
CA ALA A 75 18.74 -1.85 -21.11
C ALA A 75 17.34 -2.27 -21.59
N GLN A 76 17.26 -3.09 -22.65
CA GLN A 76 15.99 -3.60 -23.16
C GLN A 76 15.25 -4.46 -22.14
N LEU A 77 15.96 -5.32 -21.42
CA LEU A 77 15.38 -6.15 -20.36
C LEU A 77 14.89 -5.29 -19.20
N PHE A 78 15.68 -4.31 -18.77
CA PHE A 78 15.31 -3.39 -17.71
C PHE A 78 14.04 -2.60 -18.06
N MET A 79 13.94 -2.08 -19.28
CA MET A 79 12.74 -1.36 -19.75
C MET A 79 11.50 -2.26 -19.80
N ARG A 80 11.65 -3.54 -20.19
CA ARG A 80 10.53 -4.50 -20.13
C ARG A 80 10.10 -4.78 -18.71
N MET A 81 11.04 -4.96 -17.77
CA MET A 81 10.73 -5.12 -16.35
C MET A 81 9.97 -3.92 -15.81
N LEU A 82 10.43 -2.70 -16.13
CA LEU A 82 9.79 -1.46 -15.69
C LEU A 82 8.35 -1.35 -16.21
N ALA A 83 8.11 -1.67 -17.48
CA ALA A 83 6.77 -1.63 -18.07
C ALA A 83 5.81 -2.63 -17.40
N VAL A 84 6.25 -3.88 -17.19
CA VAL A 84 5.45 -4.90 -16.49
C VAL A 84 5.21 -4.50 -15.04
N TYR A 85 6.23 -3.96 -14.36
CA TYR A 85 6.12 -3.47 -13.00
C TYR A 85 5.08 -2.35 -12.87
N GLN A 86 5.13 -1.34 -13.75
CA GLN A 86 4.16 -0.24 -13.77
C GLN A 86 2.72 -0.73 -14.06
N ALA A 87 2.55 -1.66 -15.01
CA ALA A 87 1.25 -2.24 -15.30
C ALA A 87 0.68 -2.98 -14.08
N ASN A 88 1.53 -3.69 -13.33
CA ASN A 88 1.14 -4.37 -12.10
C ASN A 88 0.76 -3.38 -10.98
N LEU A 89 1.54 -2.32 -10.79
CA LEU A 89 1.18 -1.25 -9.84
C LEU A 89 -0.16 -0.62 -10.18
N GLY A 90 -0.42 -0.31 -11.46
CA GLY A 90 -1.70 0.23 -11.89
C GLY A 90 -2.88 -0.71 -11.62
N ARG A 91 -2.69 -2.02 -11.74
CA ARG A 91 -3.71 -3.02 -11.35
C ARG A 91 -3.95 -3.06 -9.85
N LEU A 92 -2.89 -3.03 -9.05
CA LEU A 92 -3.01 -3.02 -7.59
C LEU A 92 -3.67 -1.74 -7.08
N GLN A 93 -3.35 -0.60 -7.68
CA GLN A 93 -3.99 0.67 -7.38
C GLN A 93 -5.50 0.61 -7.65
N LYS A 94 -5.92 0.14 -8.84
CA LYS A 94 -7.35 -0.02 -9.16
C LYS A 94 -8.07 -0.96 -8.20
N LYS A 95 -7.41 -2.04 -7.77
CA LYS A 95 -7.97 -2.97 -6.79
C LYS A 95 -8.15 -2.29 -5.44
N ALA A 96 -7.15 -1.55 -4.98
CA ALA A 96 -7.23 -0.80 -3.72
C ALA A 96 -8.31 0.30 -3.77
N GLU A 97 -8.44 1.00 -4.90
CA GLU A 97 -9.50 2.00 -5.12
C GLU A 97 -10.89 1.35 -5.06
N HIS A 98 -11.05 0.17 -5.68
CA HIS A 98 -12.30 -0.58 -5.62
C HIS A 98 -12.62 -1.05 -4.19
N GLU A 99 -11.65 -1.62 -3.48
CA GLU A 99 -11.83 -2.04 -2.08
C GLU A 99 -12.20 -0.84 -1.19
N ALA A 100 -11.51 0.31 -1.35
CA ALA A 100 -11.84 1.52 -0.63
C ALA A 100 -13.26 2.02 -0.95
N ALA A 101 -13.71 1.92 -2.21
CA ALA A 101 -15.07 2.26 -2.58
C ALA A 101 -16.12 1.33 -1.93
N VAL A 102 -15.83 0.03 -1.86
CA VAL A 102 -16.68 -0.95 -1.16
C VAL A 102 -16.75 -0.62 0.33
N TYR A 103 -15.62 -0.34 0.99
CA TYR A 103 -15.61 0.04 2.40
C TYR A 103 -16.37 1.35 2.66
N ARG A 104 -16.24 2.35 1.78
CA ARG A 104 -17.04 3.59 1.88
C ARG A 104 -18.53 3.30 1.77
N ALA A 105 -18.95 2.51 0.79
CA ALA A 105 -20.35 2.14 0.63
C ALA A 105 -20.90 1.37 1.85
N LEU A 106 -20.12 0.43 2.40
CA LEU A 106 -20.48 -0.29 3.63
C LEU A 106 -20.55 0.63 4.85
N ASN A 107 -19.64 1.60 4.94
CA ASN A 107 -19.66 2.61 6.00
C ASN A 107 -20.89 3.52 5.89
N ASP A 108 -21.23 3.98 4.69
CA ASP A 108 -22.42 4.80 4.45
C ASP A 108 -23.70 4.02 4.76
N GLU A 109 -23.75 2.73 4.44
CA GLU A 109 -24.87 1.85 4.82
C GLU A 109 -24.96 1.68 6.34
N TRP A 110 -23.82 1.53 7.02
CA TRP A 110 -23.76 1.46 8.47
C TRP A 110 -24.24 2.76 9.13
N GLU A 111 -23.74 3.91 8.70
CA GLU A 111 -24.17 5.23 9.17
C GLU A 111 -25.65 5.49 8.85
N SER A 112 -26.15 5.04 7.70
CA SER A 112 -27.58 5.16 7.39
C SER A 112 -28.46 4.28 8.28
N LYS A 113 -27.99 3.09 8.69
CA LYS A 113 -28.75 2.15 9.53
C LYS A 113 -28.63 2.45 11.02
N TRP A 114 -27.49 2.95 11.46
CA TRP A 114 -27.12 3.08 12.88
C TRP A 114 -26.61 4.46 13.28
N GLY A 115 -26.25 5.34 12.34
CA GLY A 115 -25.73 6.69 12.60
C GLY A 115 -26.74 7.61 13.28
N ASN A 116 -28.05 7.35 13.10
CA ASN A 116 -29.12 8.01 13.87
C ASN A 116 -29.40 7.35 15.23
N SER A 117 -28.81 6.19 15.54
CA SER A 117 -29.00 5.52 16.84
C SER A 117 -28.12 6.12 17.95
N PHE A 118 -27.12 6.94 17.62
CA PHE A 118 -26.18 7.49 18.59
C PHE A 118 -25.87 8.98 18.40
N CYS A 119 -26.72 9.72 17.68
CA CYS A 119 -26.57 11.17 17.55
C CYS A 119 -27.89 11.88 17.87
N GLY A 120 -28.06 12.23 19.16
CA GLY A 120 -28.99 13.25 19.63
C GLY A 120 -30.16 12.73 20.45
N GLY A 121 -29.99 12.61 21.78
CA GLY A 121 -31.13 12.61 22.69
C GLY A 121 -30.89 12.06 24.09
N GLU A 122 -30.33 10.86 24.25
CA GLU A 122 -30.51 10.12 25.50
C GLU A 122 -29.32 10.13 26.48
N LEU A 123 -28.10 10.45 26.04
CA LEU A 123 -26.98 10.57 26.99
C LEU A 123 -27.03 11.85 27.85
N LEU A 124 -27.59 12.94 27.31
CA LEU A 124 -27.85 14.16 28.10
C LEU A 124 -29.08 14.02 29.01
N SER A 125 -30.02 13.13 28.67
CA SER A 125 -31.17 12.82 29.52
C SER A 125 -30.80 11.93 30.71
N LEU A 126 -29.77 11.06 30.58
CA LEU A 126 -29.33 10.22 31.68
C LEU A 126 -28.47 10.98 32.70
N GLU A 127 -27.64 11.92 32.24
CA GLU A 127 -26.87 12.79 33.14
C GLU A 127 -27.76 13.83 33.85
N SER A 128 -28.77 14.38 33.18
CA SER A 128 -29.76 15.26 33.84
C SER A 128 -30.70 14.49 34.77
N ALA A 129 -31.17 13.29 34.40
CA ALA A 129 -31.97 12.45 35.29
C ALA A 129 -31.17 11.94 36.51
N ARG A 130 -29.86 11.71 36.36
CA ARG A 130 -28.99 11.33 37.49
C ARG A 130 -28.60 12.54 38.36
N ALA A 131 -28.48 13.73 37.78
CA ALA A 131 -28.24 14.97 38.52
C ALA A 131 -29.47 15.39 39.35
N GLU A 132 -30.69 15.23 38.84
CA GLU A 132 -31.92 15.53 39.57
C GLU A 132 -32.18 14.52 40.71
N HIS A 133 -31.86 13.24 40.50
CA HIS A 133 -32.04 12.22 41.53
C HIS A 133 -31.01 12.29 42.67
N CYS A 134 -29.82 12.85 42.43
CA CYS A 134 -28.82 13.13 43.45
C CYS A 134 -29.06 14.45 44.21
N ALA A 135 -29.68 15.45 43.58
CA ALA A 135 -30.07 16.70 44.25
C ALA A 135 -31.30 16.53 45.15
N ALA A 136 -32.23 15.64 44.80
CA ALA A 136 -33.42 15.36 45.62
C ALA A 136 -33.14 14.52 46.88
N HIS A 137 -32.02 13.79 46.93
CA HIS A 137 -31.66 12.92 48.08
C HIS A 137 -30.67 13.53 49.07
N SER A 138 -30.20 14.77 48.85
CA SER A 138 -29.22 15.42 49.76
C SER A 138 -29.80 16.53 50.62
N THR A 139 -31.13 16.67 50.69
CA THR A 139 -31.80 17.67 51.55
C THR A 139 -32.89 17.05 52.42
N SER A 140 -32.56 16.02 53.19
CA SER A 140 -33.38 15.63 54.34
C SER A 140 -32.59 14.76 55.32
N GLU A 141 -31.65 15.35 56.05
CA GLU A 141 -31.25 14.87 57.38
C GLU A 141 -30.43 15.96 58.11
N SER A 142 -31.07 17.11 58.34
CA SER A 142 -30.80 17.85 59.57
C SER A 142 -32.11 18.49 60.01
N LEU A 143 -32.40 18.35 61.32
CA LEU A 143 -33.60 18.79 62.06
C LEU A 143 -34.74 17.76 62.11
N LEU A 144 -34.73 16.86 63.12
CA LEU A 144 -35.51 17.06 64.36
C LEU A 144 -35.53 15.80 65.27
N ASN A 145 -35.11 16.03 66.51
CA ASN A 145 -35.56 15.46 67.79
C ASN A 145 -34.98 14.12 68.29
N GLY A 146 -34.34 14.23 69.47
CA GLY A 146 -33.97 13.14 70.38
C GLY A 146 -32.99 13.63 71.43
#